data_AF-M6QM94-F1
#
_entry.id   AF-M6QM94-F1
#
_cell.length_a   1.000
_cell.length_b   1.000
_cell.length_c   1.000
_cell.angle_alpha   90.00
_cell.angle_beta   90.00
_cell.angle_gamma   90.00
#
_symmetry.space_group_name_H-M   'P 1'
#
loop_
_entity.id
_entity.type
_entity.pdbx_description
1 polymer ?
#
loop_
_entity_poly.entity_id
_entity_poly.type
_entity_poly.pdbx_seq_one_letter_code
_entity_poly.pdbx_strand_id
1 'polypeptide(L)'
;MKHYLTYKDDTSDKFWSIEVSGNSFTVVYGRIGAAGTSQTKAFGAEEACVKEARKILSEKLKKGYIEKNDIIEKLVSDDKKPKSDKENRKEADKAVTPRIEKQSKSDSQKTEEQPKNKAKRSSQRTAKQDLETPPSESSKELNKISLYYQGDGSDKVYHVNIDPEGDGYVVLFAFGRRGSTLQTGTKTSKPVSYESAQKIMNQLVNSKMAKGYTEGESGTPYLHTSKEERISGVHCQLLNPIEEEELSAYIENDQYGAQEKLDGNRMMIRKTGDRVEGINRKGLIIATSQIIHACALGFQEDFILDGESIGDVFYPFDIFSKDGKDIQHLPYQERYAILQSILKDGGKTFRLVELVVSTKGKKGLLDKLREKQKEGIVFKDLNAPYKAGRPASKGSQIKFKFYETATVSVETVNLKRSVSMRLYDGKSWISVGNVTIPVNFDMPQEKDIIEVRYLYAYRGGSLYQPTYLGIRNDADENDCDLNQLKYKSV
;
A
#
# COMPACT_ATOMS: atom_id res chain seq x y z
N MET A 1 13.64 39.34 4.96
CA MET A 1 14.29 38.25 5.71
C MET A 1 14.86 37.26 4.70
N LYS A 2 16.14 36.92 4.74
CA LYS A 2 16.77 36.01 3.77
C LYS A 2 17.70 35.04 4.50
N HIS A 3 17.56 33.74 4.25
CA HIS A 3 18.38 32.70 4.86
C HIS A 3 18.82 31.67 3.83
N TYR A 4 20.02 31.13 4.00
CA TYR A 4 20.55 30.04 3.18
C TYR A 4 21.12 28.96 4.11
N LEU A 5 20.65 27.74 3.90
CA LEU A 5 20.97 26.57 4.70
C LEU A 5 21.55 25.46 3.82
N THR A 6 22.49 24.70 4.37
CA THR A 6 23.05 23.50 3.75
C THR A 6 22.87 22.28 4.64
N TYR A 7 22.68 21.11 4.03
CA TYR A 7 22.59 19.83 4.73
C TYR A 7 23.44 18.80 4.00
N LYS A 8 24.35 18.14 4.73
CA LYS A 8 25.27 17.15 4.17
C LYS A 8 25.30 15.88 5.02
N ASP A 9 25.11 14.74 4.37
CA ASP A 9 25.30 13.38 4.91
C ASP A 9 26.11 12.53 3.90
N ASP A 10 26.28 11.23 4.16
CA ASP A 10 27.08 10.32 3.32
C ASP A 10 26.56 10.16 1.87
N THR A 11 25.29 10.52 1.62
CA THR A 11 24.60 10.33 0.32
C THR A 11 23.94 11.61 -0.22
N SER A 12 23.81 12.66 0.60
CA SER A 12 23.08 13.89 0.31
C SER A 12 23.96 15.12 0.50
N ASP A 13 23.91 16.02 -0.47
CA ASP A 13 24.49 17.37 -0.37
C ASP A 13 23.47 18.38 -0.90
N LYS A 14 22.72 19.02 0.01
CA LYS A 14 21.49 19.77 -0.30
C LYS A 14 21.58 21.21 0.18
N PHE A 15 20.95 22.12 -0.56
CA PHE A 15 20.71 23.50 -0.12
C PHE A 15 19.23 23.79 0.00
N TRP A 16 18.93 24.78 0.84
CA TRP A 16 17.61 25.33 1.04
C TRP A 16 17.75 26.80 1.38
N SER A 17 17.03 27.69 0.70
CA SER A 17 16.99 29.11 1.01
C SER A 17 15.56 29.61 1.10
N ILE A 18 15.38 30.69 1.85
CA ILE A 18 14.11 31.39 1.96
C ILE A 18 14.36 32.89 1.86
N GLU A 19 13.53 33.57 1.10
CA GLU A 19 13.51 35.02 0.96
C GLU A 19 12.08 35.53 1.14
N VAL A 20 11.89 36.38 2.14
CA VAL A 20 10.62 37.04 2.43
C VAL A 20 10.64 38.42 1.78
N SER A 21 9.64 38.68 0.92
CA SER A 21 9.40 39.95 0.25
C SER A 21 7.94 40.36 0.44
N GLY A 22 7.72 41.39 1.26
CA GLY A 22 6.39 41.86 1.67
C GLY A 22 5.55 40.75 2.30
N ASN A 23 4.34 40.54 1.79
CA ASN A 23 3.40 39.54 2.29
C ASN A 23 3.62 38.13 1.71
N SER A 24 4.75 37.88 1.04
CA SER A 24 5.06 36.58 0.46
C SER A 24 6.47 36.14 0.79
N PHE A 25 6.72 34.84 0.77
CA PHE A 25 8.08 34.31 0.77
C PHE A 25 8.27 33.33 -0.37
N THR A 26 9.50 33.27 -0.86
CA THR A 26 9.96 32.27 -1.83
C THR A 26 10.99 31.38 -1.17
N VAL A 27 10.77 30.08 -1.27
CA VAL A 27 11.71 29.05 -0.83
C VAL A 27 12.33 28.41 -2.05
N VAL A 28 13.66 28.25 -2.06
CA VAL A 28 14.39 27.54 -3.12
C VAL A 28 15.14 26.37 -2.49
N TYR A 29 15.09 25.19 -3.10
CA TYR A 29 15.80 24.03 -2.56
C TYR A 29 16.27 23.07 -3.65
N GLY A 30 17.33 22.33 -3.37
CA GLY A 30 17.91 21.41 -4.35
C GLY A 30 19.18 20.75 -3.86
N ARG A 31 19.80 19.96 -4.74
CA ARG A 31 21.17 19.45 -4.53
C ARG A 31 22.16 20.58 -4.78
N ILE A 32 23.22 20.70 -3.97
CA ILE A 32 24.26 21.71 -4.20
C ILE A 32 24.86 21.49 -5.59
N GLY A 33 24.89 22.56 -6.42
CA GLY A 33 25.37 22.54 -7.80
C GLY A 33 24.30 22.27 -8.88
N ALA A 34 23.04 22.01 -8.51
CA ALA A 34 21.93 21.86 -9.46
C ALA A 34 21.03 23.11 -9.49
N ALA A 35 20.29 23.31 -10.59
CA ALA A 35 19.23 24.32 -10.66
C ALA A 35 18.10 23.93 -9.69
N GLY A 36 18.06 24.58 -8.52
CA GLY A 36 17.08 24.28 -7.47
C GLY A 36 15.63 24.54 -7.89
N THR A 37 14.69 23.96 -7.16
CA THR A 37 13.25 24.18 -7.34
C THR A 37 12.80 25.30 -6.41
N SER A 38 11.99 26.25 -6.92
CA SER A 38 11.42 27.33 -6.14
C SER A 38 9.92 27.14 -5.88
N GLN A 39 9.46 27.62 -4.73
CA GLN A 39 8.04 27.68 -4.35
C GLN A 39 7.76 29.01 -3.65
N THR A 40 6.75 29.74 -4.10
CA THR A 40 6.34 31.01 -3.52
C THR A 40 5.00 30.86 -2.81
N LYS A 41 4.88 31.44 -1.61
CA LYS A 41 3.65 31.43 -0.81
C LYS A 41 3.33 32.85 -0.37
N ALA A 42 2.12 33.30 -0.68
CA ALA A 42 1.59 34.61 -0.30
C ALA A 42 0.64 34.51 0.90
N PHE A 43 0.56 35.58 1.68
CA PHE A 43 -0.24 35.69 2.90
C PHE A 43 -1.07 36.97 2.87
N GLY A 44 -2.18 37.00 3.62
CA GLY A 44 -3.01 38.19 3.75
C GLY A 44 -2.35 39.33 4.52
N ALA A 45 -1.32 39.04 5.33
CA ALA A 45 -0.59 40.03 6.12
C ALA A 45 0.91 39.70 6.19
N GLU A 46 1.74 40.73 6.21
CA GLU A 46 3.21 40.62 6.30
C GLU A 46 3.66 39.91 7.58
N GLU A 47 3.03 40.20 8.72
CA GLU A 47 3.35 39.55 10.00
C GLU A 47 3.09 38.05 9.99
N ALA A 48 2.01 37.61 9.32
CA ALA A 48 1.72 36.19 9.16
C ALA A 48 2.75 35.50 8.25
N CYS A 49 3.20 36.18 7.19
CA CYS A 49 4.26 35.71 6.31
C CYS A 49 5.58 35.51 7.08
N VAL A 50 6.00 36.51 7.86
CA VAL A 50 7.24 36.45 8.65
C VAL A 50 7.16 35.38 9.73
N LYS A 51 5.99 35.22 10.40
CA LYS A 51 5.80 34.19 11.42
C LYS A 51 5.92 32.78 10.83
N GLU A 52 5.30 32.53 9.69
CA GLU A 52 5.39 31.23 9.02
C GLU A 52 6.81 30.99 8.46
N ALA A 53 7.46 32.02 7.89
CA ALA A 53 8.84 31.94 7.40
C ALA A 53 9.83 31.55 8.53
N ARG A 54 9.69 32.14 9.72
CA ARG A 54 10.50 31.78 10.91
C ARG A 54 10.22 30.36 11.38
N LYS A 55 8.96 29.92 11.33
CA LYS A 55 8.59 28.55 11.70
C LYS A 55 9.28 27.54 10.80
N ILE A 56 9.17 27.67 9.49
CA ILE A 56 9.79 26.73 8.54
C ILE A 56 11.32 26.79 8.58
N LEU A 57 11.91 27.97 8.84
CA LEU A 57 13.34 28.09 9.13
C LEU A 57 13.75 27.25 10.36
N SER A 58 13.02 27.39 11.46
CA SER A 58 13.30 26.64 12.70
C SER A 58 13.15 25.12 12.53
N GLU A 59 12.20 24.68 11.70
CA GLU A 59 12.01 23.26 11.36
C GLU A 59 13.18 22.71 10.54
N LYS A 60 13.78 23.50 9.66
CA LYS A 60 14.97 23.08 8.89
C LYS A 60 16.21 22.97 9.78
N LEU A 61 16.43 23.93 10.68
CA LEU A 61 17.52 23.87 11.65
C LEU A 61 17.41 22.63 12.55
N LYS A 62 16.19 22.29 13.03
CA LYS A 62 15.94 21.06 13.80
C LYS A 62 16.22 19.76 13.03
N LYS A 63 16.13 19.80 11.70
CA LYS A 63 16.43 18.66 10.81
C LYS A 63 17.92 18.55 10.47
N GLY A 64 18.78 19.30 11.16
CA GLY A 64 20.23 19.27 10.98
C GLY A 64 20.75 20.12 9.83
N TYR A 65 19.93 21.00 9.25
CA TYR A 65 20.42 21.99 8.30
C TYR A 65 21.24 23.05 9.04
N ILE A 66 22.39 23.42 8.46
CA ILE A 66 23.31 24.39 9.01
C ILE A 66 23.23 25.68 8.21
N GLU A 67 23.12 26.79 8.91
CA GLU A 67 23.07 28.12 8.31
C GLU A 67 24.45 28.58 7.82
N LYS A 68 24.49 29.16 6.61
CA LYS A 68 25.72 29.63 5.98
C LYS A 68 25.63 31.13 5.70
N ASN A 69 26.10 31.92 6.67
CA ASN A 69 26.04 33.39 6.61
C ASN A 69 26.88 33.98 5.47
N ASP A 70 28.04 33.40 5.16
CA ASP A 70 28.94 33.89 4.09
C ASP A 70 28.32 33.83 2.67
N ILE A 71 27.31 32.97 2.47
CA ILE A 71 26.58 32.84 1.20
C ILE A 71 25.43 33.86 1.14
N ILE A 72 24.84 34.20 2.29
CA ILE A 72 23.79 35.22 2.39
C ILE A 72 24.38 36.59 2.01
N GLU A 73 25.59 36.92 2.44
CA GLU A 73 26.25 38.18 2.06
C GLU A 73 26.52 38.29 0.55
N LYS A 74 26.94 37.20 -0.11
CA LYS A 74 27.13 37.14 -1.58
C LYS A 74 25.81 37.24 -2.35
N LEU A 75 24.74 36.62 -1.85
CA LEU A 75 23.40 36.67 -2.45
C LEU A 75 22.67 38.02 -2.23
N VAL A 76 23.20 38.89 -1.38
CA VAL A 76 22.70 40.25 -1.14
C VAL A 76 23.52 41.30 -1.90
N SER A 77 24.78 41.02 -2.24
CA SER A 77 25.61 41.91 -3.07
C SER A 77 25.22 41.95 -4.55
N ASP A 78 24.56 40.91 -5.08
CA ASP A 78 24.16 40.83 -6.49
C ASP A 78 22.89 41.65 -6.84
N ASP A 79 22.19 42.21 -5.86
CA ASP A 79 20.96 43.01 -6.05
C ASP A 79 21.18 44.54 -6.06
N LYS A 80 22.45 45.03 -6.09
CA LYS A 80 22.77 46.45 -6.28
C LYS A 80 23.30 46.76 -7.69
N LYS A 81 22.35 46.97 -8.62
CA LYS A 81 22.37 47.75 -9.88
C LYS A 81 23.46 47.47 -10.96
N PRO A 82 23.12 47.72 -12.24
CA PRO A 82 23.90 47.30 -13.40
C PRO A 82 25.17 48.14 -13.58
N LYS A 83 26.28 47.49 -13.92
CA LYS A 83 27.46 48.16 -14.48
C LYS A 83 27.12 48.61 -15.90
N SER A 84 26.81 49.88 -16.04
CA SER A 84 26.92 50.59 -17.30
C SER A 84 28.38 50.68 -17.70
N ASP A 85 28.72 50.19 -18.89
CA ASP A 85 29.95 50.55 -19.59
C ASP A 85 30.03 52.08 -19.70
N LYS A 86 31.12 52.63 -19.19
CA LYS A 86 31.64 53.93 -19.64
C LYS A 86 33.15 53.90 -19.59
N GLU A 87 33.74 53.72 -20.77
CA GLU A 87 34.95 54.44 -21.12
C GLU A 87 34.58 55.57 -22.10
N ASN A 88 34.92 56.79 -21.67
CA ASN A 88 35.27 57.98 -22.46
C ASN A 88 34.22 58.70 -23.35
N ARG A 89 33.72 59.86 -22.87
CA ARG A 89 33.98 61.24 -23.37
C ARG A 89 32.81 62.22 -23.12
N LYS A 90 33.16 63.34 -22.46
CA LYS A 90 32.74 64.75 -22.65
C LYS A 90 31.24 65.16 -22.68
N GLU A 91 30.92 66.01 -21.69
CA GLU A 91 30.44 67.42 -21.83
C GLU A 91 28.95 67.74 -22.14
N ALA A 92 28.46 68.74 -21.38
CA ALA A 92 27.36 69.71 -21.63
C ALA A 92 25.86 69.32 -21.45
N ASP A 93 25.30 69.87 -20.35
CA ASP A 93 24.25 70.92 -20.28
C ASP A 93 22.78 70.69 -20.73
N LYS A 94 21.89 71.11 -19.81
CA LYS A 94 20.52 71.70 -19.95
C LYS A 94 19.31 70.90 -20.47
N ALA A 95 18.42 70.66 -19.51
CA ALA A 95 17.05 71.22 -19.37
C ALA A 95 15.93 70.94 -20.41
N VAL A 96 14.71 70.92 -19.84
CA VAL A 96 13.38 71.24 -20.42
C VAL A 96 12.48 70.03 -20.79
N THR A 97 11.54 69.75 -19.88
CA THR A 97 10.16 69.22 -20.11
C THR A 97 9.36 70.20 -20.99
N PRO A 98 8.26 69.85 -21.71
CA PRO A 98 7.11 69.13 -21.13
C PRO A 98 6.12 68.36 -22.08
N ARG A 99 5.16 67.68 -21.42
CA ARG A 99 3.71 67.45 -21.70
C ARG A 99 3.17 67.18 -23.13
N ILE A 100 2.21 66.24 -23.21
CA ILE A 100 0.77 66.35 -23.61
C ILE A 100 0.16 64.92 -23.58
N GLU A 101 -0.75 64.56 -22.66
CA GLU A 101 -2.24 64.52 -22.77
C GLU A 101 -2.79 63.75 -24.00
N LYS A 102 -3.33 62.52 -23.87
CA LYS A 102 -4.70 62.07 -23.45
C LYS A 102 -5.67 61.84 -24.63
N GLN A 103 -6.32 60.65 -24.60
CA GLN A 103 -7.63 60.29 -25.19
C GLN A 103 -7.69 60.15 -26.73
N SER A 104 -8.51 59.31 -27.38
CA SER A 104 -9.62 58.41 -27.03
C SER A 104 -10.05 57.60 -28.28
N LYS A 105 -10.63 56.40 -28.05
CA LYS A 105 -11.78 55.70 -28.70
C LYS A 105 -12.00 55.61 -30.24
N SER A 106 -12.56 54.44 -30.57
CA SER A 106 -13.59 54.12 -31.62
C SER A 106 -13.04 53.94 -33.06
N ASP A 107 -13.59 53.14 -33.98
CA ASP A 107 -14.57 52.05 -34.03
C ASP A 107 -14.46 51.42 -35.44
N SER A 108 -15.01 50.21 -35.64
CA SER A 108 -15.69 49.73 -36.88
C SER A 108 -14.90 49.67 -38.22
N GLN A 109 -14.56 48.49 -38.76
CA GLN A 109 -15.37 47.55 -39.58
C GLN A 109 -15.01 47.58 -41.09
N LYS A 110 -14.83 46.35 -41.61
CA LYS A 110 -15.30 45.80 -42.90
C LYS A 110 -14.43 45.79 -44.19
N THR A 111 -14.27 44.54 -44.66
CA THR A 111 -14.32 43.97 -46.04
C THR A 111 -13.12 44.02 -47.01
N GLU A 112 -12.59 42.82 -47.25
CA GLU A 112 -12.32 42.13 -48.53
C GLU A 112 -11.69 42.89 -49.72
N GLU A 113 -10.49 42.43 -50.14
CA GLU A 113 -10.22 41.91 -51.50
C GLU A 113 -8.82 41.25 -51.60
N GLN A 114 -8.76 40.07 -52.23
CA GLN A 114 -7.57 39.40 -52.77
C GLN A 114 -7.38 39.80 -54.26
N PRO A 115 -6.40 39.29 -55.06
CA PRO A 115 -5.06 38.73 -54.79
C PRO A 115 -3.97 39.30 -55.74
N LYS A 116 -2.68 38.94 -55.54
CA LYS A 116 -1.77 38.44 -56.60
C LYS A 116 -0.35 38.06 -56.12
N ASN A 117 -0.08 36.76 -56.27
CA ASN A 117 1.11 36.10 -56.83
C ASN A 117 2.53 36.15 -56.20
N LYS A 118 2.95 34.93 -55.81
CA LYS A 118 4.19 34.18 -56.18
C LYS A 118 5.54 34.68 -55.58
N ALA A 119 6.43 33.86 -55.02
CA ALA A 119 6.64 32.40 -55.10
C ALA A 119 7.61 31.87 -54.00
N LYS A 120 7.48 30.55 -53.70
CA LYS A 120 8.47 29.54 -53.23
C LYS A 120 9.13 29.77 -51.85
N ARG A 121 9.30 28.79 -50.94
CA ARG A 121 9.11 27.32 -50.88
C ARG A 121 9.01 26.97 -49.40
N SER A 122 7.95 26.28 -48.96
CA SER A 122 7.77 25.78 -47.59
C SER A 122 7.98 24.27 -47.51
N SER A 123 8.72 23.82 -46.49
CA SER A 123 8.85 22.44 -46.03
C SER A 123 7.53 21.97 -45.39
N GLN A 124 6.88 20.97 -45.99
CA GLN A 124 5.68 20.35 -45.44
C GLN A 124 6.06 19.28 -44.40
N ARG A 125 5.63 19.52 -43.15
CA ARG A 125 5.26 18.47 -42.19
C ARG A 125 3.85 18.02 -42.54
N THR A 126 3.69 16.78 -42.98
CA THR A 126 2.38 16.16 -43.18
C THR A 126 2.00 15.42 -41.91
N ALA A 127 0.78 15.70 -41.44
CA ALA A 127 0.09 14.99 -40.39
C ALA A 127 0.05 13.48 -40.69
N LYS A 128 0.41 12.66 -39.70
CA LYS A 128 -0.01 11.27 -39.63
C LYS A 128 -1.15 11.18 -38.63
N GLN A 129 -2.30 10.80 -39.16
CA GLN A 129 -3.36 10.13 -38.44
C GLN A 129 -2.76 8.87 -37.82
N ASP A 130 -2.72 8.78 -36.50
CA ASP A 130 -2.63 7.48 -35.84
C ASP A 130 -4.06 6.98 -35.71
N LEU A 131 -4.37 6.03 -36.60
CA LEU A 131 -5.50 5.12 -36.47
C LEU A 131 -5.41 4.44 -35.11
N GLU A 132 -6.42 4.63 -34.27
CA GLU A 132 -6.73 3.68 -33.21
C GLU A 132 -6.91 2.32 -33.87
N THR A 133 -5.93 1.46 -33.64
CA THR A 133 -6.01 0.07 -34.05
C THR A 133 -7.08 -0.57 -33.15
N PRO A 134 -8.14 -1.19 -33.70
CA PRO A 134 -9.09 -1.91 -32.87
C PRO A 134 -8.34 -3.02 -32.11
N PRO A 135 -8.74 -3.34 -30.87
CA PRO A 135 -8.04 -4.35 -30.08
C PRO A 135 -7.99 -5.67 -30.87
N SER A 136 -6.80 -6.23 -31.02
CA SER A 136 -6.58 -7.54 -31.64
C SER A 136 -7.50 -8.58 -31.01
N GLU A 137 -8.03 -9.54 -31.77
CA GLU A 137 -8.95 -10.57 -31.27
C GLU A 137 -8.42 -11.31 -30.03
N SER A 138 -7.08 -11.40 -29.83
CA SER A 138 -6.45 -11.97 -28.63
C SER A 138 -6.65 -11.16 -27.34
N SER A 139 -6.93 -9.86 -27.43
CA SER A 139 -7.16 -8.98 -26.26
C SER A 139 -8.62 -9.01 -25.79
N LYS A 140 -9.56 -9.46 -26.64
CA LYS A 140 -10.96 -9.63 -26.27
C LYS A 140 -11.19 -10.88 -25.41
N GLU A 141 -10.37 -11.93 -25.56
CA GLU A 141 -10.49 -13.14 -24.73
C GLU A 141 -10.00 -12.94 -23.30
N LEU A 142 -9.04 -12.05 -23.05
CA LEU A 142 -8.55 -11.73 -21.71
C LEU A 142 -9.52 -10.84 -20.90
N ASN A 143 -10.54 -10.27 -21.55
CA ASN A 143 -11.52 -9.39 -20.91
C ASN A 143 -12.77 -10.10 -20.44
N LYS A 144 -12.84 -11.43 -20.57
CA LYS A 144 -14.01 -12.21 -20.16
C LYS A 144 -13.58 -13.52 -19.55
N ILE A 145 -13.91 -13.71 -18.28
CA ILE A 145 -13.64 -14.96 -17.54
C ILE A 145 -14.97 -15.57 -17.15
N SER A 146 -15.14 -16.85 -17.46
CA SER A 146 -16.32 -17.64 -17.08
C SER A 146 -15.89 -18.68 -16.07
N LEU A 147 -16.57 -18.69 -14.93
CA LEU A 147 -16.30 -19.60 -13.85
C LEU A 147 -17.49 -20.51 -13.60
N TYR A 148 -17.23 -21.79 -13.37
CA TYR A 148 -18.23 -22.83 -13.21
C TYR A 148 -18.10 -23.49 -11.84
N TYR A 149 -19.23 -23.70 -11.18
CA TYR A 149 -19.33 -24.43 -9.93
C TYR A 149 -20.34 -25.55 -10.08
N GLN A 150 -19.90 -26.79 -9.86
CA GLN A 150 -20.76 -27.96 -9.86
C GLN A 150 -20.59 -28.66 -8.52
N GLY A 151 -21.59 -28.54 -7.64
CA GLY A 151 -21.60 -29.16 -6.32
C GLY A 151 -22.81 -28.91 -5.45
N ASP A 152 -23.04 -29.81 -4.47
CA ASP A 152 -24.19 -29.77 -3.55
C ASP A 152 -25.55 -29.67 -4.27
N GLY A 153 -25.72 -30.42 -5.37
CA GLY A 153 -26.93 -30.37 -6.21
C GLY A 153 -27.10 -29.07 -7.01
N SER A 154 -26.12 -28.17 -6.95
CA SER A 154 -26.10 -26.91 -7.68
C SER A 154 -25.15 -26.97 -8.87
N ASP A 155 -25.62 -26.45 -10.00
CA ASP A 155 -24.83 -26.21 -11.19
C ASP A 155 -24.89 -24.72 -11.52
N LYS A 156 -23.82 -23.98 -11.24
CA LYS A 156 -23.77 -22.52 -11.26
C LYS A 156 -22.69 -22.02 -12.18
N VAL A 157 -22.97 -20.89 -12.82
CA VAL A 157 -22.02 -20.14 -13.64
C VAL A 157 -21.86 -18.73 -13.08
N TYR A 158 -20.65 -18.21 -13.17
CA TYR A 158 -20.28 -16.85 -12.81
C TYR A 158 -19.40 -16.28 -13.92
N HIS A 159 -19.92 -15.32 -14.67
CA HIS A 159 -19.16 -14.57 -15.66
C HIS A 159 -18.68 -13.26 -15.07
N VAL A 160 -17.47 -12.85 -15.44
CA VAL A 160 -16.97 -11.50 -15.23
C VAL A 160 -16.39 -11.00 -16.55
N ASN A 161 -16.66 -9.74 -16.90
CA ASN A 161 -16.13 -9.13 -18.11
C ASN A 161 -15.77 -7.66 -17.91
N ILE A 162 -14.78 -7.21 -18.68
CA ILE A 162 -14.34 -5.82 -18.76
C ILE A 162 -14.87 -5.24 -20.07
N ASP A 163 -15.80 -4.30 -19.97
CA ASP A 163 -16.38 -3.62 -21.13
C ASP A 163 -15.96 -2.14 -21.16
N PRO A 164 -15.70 -1.55 -22.34
CA PRO A 164 -15.44 -0.12 -22.46
C PRO A 164 -16.71 0.69 -22.20
N GLU A 165 -16.59 1.77 -21.43
CA GLU A 165 -17.68 2.73 -21.16
C GLU A 165 -17.10 4.15 -21.10
N GLY A 166 -17.50 5.02 -22.05
CA GLY A 166 -16.91 6.35 -22.21
C GLY A 166 -15.40 6.29 -22.48
N ASP A 167 -14.62 7.07 -21.73
CA ASP A 167 -13.15 7.12 -21.82
C ASP A 167 -12.45 6.07 -20.92
N GLY A 168 -13.19 5.09 -20.37
CA GLY A 168 -12.68 4.09 -19.44
C GLY A 168 -13.33 2.71 -19.60
N TYR A 169 -13.21 1.88 -18.57
CA TYR A 169 -13.69 0.51 -18.56
C TYR A 169 -14.52 0.21 -17.31
N VAL A 170 -15.53 -0.64 -17.45
CA VAL A 170 -16.34 -1.16 -16.35
C VAL A 170 -16.20 -2.67 -16.22
N VAL A 171 -16.29 -3.17 -15.00
CA VAL A 171 -16.23 -4.60 -14.70
C VAL A 171 -17.64 -5.09 -14.42
N LEU A 172 -18.21 -5.80 -15.38
CA LEU A 172 -19.52 -6.43 -15.30
C LEU A 172 -19.38 -7.86 -14.78
N PHE A 173 -20.42 -8.35 -14.13
CA PHE A 173 -20.51 -9.74 -13.72
C PHE A 173 -21.94 -10.26 -13.91
N ALA A 174 -22.04 -11.56 -14.16
CA ALA A 174 -23.31 -12.27 -14.26
C ALA A 174 -23.22 -13.60 -13.50
N PHE A 175 -24.26 -14.00 -12.77
CA PHE A 175 -24.25 -15.26 -12.04
C PHE A 175 -25.62 -15.92 -11.95
N GLY A 176 -25.65 -17.24 -11.83
CA GLY A 176 -26.89 -17.99 -11.76
C GLY A 176 -26.69 -19.48 -11.96
N ARG A 177 -27.80 -20.22 -12.07
CA ARG A 177 -27.74 -21.64 -12.43
C ARG A 177 -27.35 -21.76 -13.91
N ARG A 178 -26.48 -22.71 -14.26
CA ARG A 178 -26.08 -22.94 -15.65
C ARG A 178 -27.33 -23.35 -16.46
N GLY A 179 -27.57 -22.69 -17.59
CA GLY A 179 -28.75 -22.87 -18.42
C GLY A 179 -30.01 -22.10 -17.99
N SER A 180 -29.96 -21.30 -16.92
CA SER A 180 -31.05 -20.38 -16.54
C SER A 180 -30.73 -18.92 -16.89
N THR A 181 -31.72 -18.03 -16.78
CA THR A 181 -31.48 -16.58 -16.80
C THR A 181 -30.52 -16.20 -15.67
N LEU A 182 -29.47 -15.42 -16.01
CA LEU A 182 -28.44 -15.00 -15.06
C LEU A 182 -28.78 -13.63 -14.46
N GLN A 183 -28.46 -13.44 -13.19
CA GLN A 183 -28.48 -12.12 -12.55
C GLN A 183 -27.21 -11.36 -12.90
N THR A 184 -27.36 -10.12 -13.37
CA THR A 184 -26.24 -9.28 -13.83
C THR A 184 -26.02 -8.10 -12.91
N GLY A 185 -24.78 -7.60 -12.84
CA GLY A 185 -24.43 -6.39 -12.12
C GLY A 185 -23.10 -5.81 -12.58
N THR A 186 -22.76 -4.63 -12.07
CA THR A 186 -21.46 -3.98 -12.27
C THR A 186 -20.71 -3.89 -10.94
N LYS A 187 -19.39 -4.06 -10.96
CA LYS A 187 -18.50 -3.85 -9.80
C LYS A 187 -17.85 -2.48 -9.79
N THR A 188 -18.03 -1.71 -10.86
CA THR A 188 -17.54 -0.34 -11.01
C THR A 188 -18.73 0.58 -11.22
N SER A 189 -18.92 1.56 -10.33
CA SER A 189 -19.99 2.56 -10.44
C SER A 189 -19.68 3.70 -11.42
N LYS A 190 -18.41 3.83 -11.83
CA LYS A 190 -17.92 4.72 -12.89
C LYS A 190 -16.82 4.01 -13.70
N PRO A 191 -16.58 4.39 -14.96
CA PRO A 191 -15.48 3.84 -15.74
C PRO A 191 -14.12 4.07 -15.07
N VAL A 192 -13.29 3.03 -15.01
CA VAL A 192 -11.94 3.04 -14.44
C VAL A 192 -10.89 2.79 -15.52
N SER A 193 -9.61 2.95 -15.19
CA SER A 193 -8.54 2.54 -16.12
C SER A 193 -8.54 1.03 -16.36
N TYR A 194 -8.09 0.60 -17.53
CA TYR A 194 -8.01 -0.82 -17.88
C TYR A 194 -7.23 -1.65 -16.84
N GLU A 195 -6.10 -1.11 -16.33
CA GLU A 195 -5.31 -1.77 -15.29
C GLU A 195 -6.11 -1.95 -13.99
N SER A 196 -6.92 -0.97 -13.62
CA SER A 196 -7.79 -1.06 -12.44
C SER A 196 -8.92 -2.06 -12.65
N ALA A 197 -9.52 -2.09 -13.85
CA ALA A 197 -10.53 -3.07 -14.23
C ALA A 197 -9.98 -4.51 -14.16
N GLN A 198 -8.75 -4.74 -14.63
CA GLN A 198 -8.07 -6.04 -14.51
C GLN A 198 -7.84 -6.46 -13.06
N LYS A 199 -7.42 -5.54 -12.17
CA LYS A 199 -7.25 -5.83 -10.74
C LYS A 199 -8.58 -6.23 -10.09
N ILE A 200 -9.65 -5.52 -10.38
CA ILE A 200 -11.01 -5.81 -9.87
C ILE A 200 -11.49 -7.17 -10.39
N MET A 201 -11.32 -7.44 -11.69
CA MET A 201 -11.66 -8.73 -12.29
C MET A 201 -10.92 -9.88 -11.60
N ASN A 202 -9.61 -9.77 -11.42
CA ASN A 202 -8.79 -10.79 -10.75
C ASN A 202 -9.22 -11.03 -9.31
N GLN A 203 -9.59 -9.99 -8.56
CA GLN A 203 -10.11 -10.14 -7.20
C GLN A 203 -11.43 -10.91 -7.17
N LEU A 204 -12.34 -10.65 -8.11
CA LEU A 204 -13.61 -11.37 -8.22
C LEU A 204 -13.38 -12.84 -8.56
N VAL A 205 -12.50 -13.10 -9.52
CA VAL A 205 -12.15 -14.47 -9.92
C VAL A 205 -11.56 -15.24 -8.75
N ASN A 206 -10.55 -14.69 -8.07
CA ASN A 206 -9.92 -15.31 -6.91
C ASN A 206 -10.93 -15.58 -5.76
N SER A 207 -11.84 -14.64 -5.50
CA SER A 207 -12.89 -14.81 -4.50
C SER A 207 -13.84 -15.96 -4.82
N LYS A 208 -14.18 -16.15 -6.11
CA LYS A 208 -15.05 -17.23 -6.58
C LYS A 208 -14.32 -18.57 -6.63
N MET A 209 -13.06 -18.60 -7.04
CA MET A 209 -12.23 -19.79 -7.00
C MET A 209 -12.03 -20.30 -5.57
N ALA A 210 -11.86 -19.41 -4.58
CA ALA A 210 -11.82 -19.78 -3.16
C ALA A 210 -13.13 -20.45 -2.68
N LYS A 211 -14.25 -20.18 -3.36
CA LYS A 211 -15.57 -20.79 -3.13
C LYS A 211 -15.82 -22.03 -4.00
N GLY A 212 -14.84 -22.49 -4.77
CA GLY A 212 -14.89 -23.72 -5.56
C GLY A 212 -15.30 -23.55 -7.02
N TYR A 213 -15.29 -22.32 -7.57
CA TYR A 213 -15.53 -22.11 -9.00
C TYR A 213 -14.25 -22.34 -9.85
N THR A 214 -14.37 -22.70 -11.13
CA THR A 214 -13.25 -23.06 -12.03
C THR A 214 -13.45 -22.53 -13.46
N GLU A 215 -12.38 -22.28 -14.23
CA GLU A 215 -12.44 -21.59 -15.55
C GLU A 215 -12.80 -22.47 -16.77
N GLY A 216 -12.95 -23.79 -16.62
CA GLY A 216 -13.24 -24.71 -17.74
C GLY A 216 -14.73 -24.90 -18.06
N GLU A 217 -15.13 -24.78 -19.33
CA GLU A 217 -16.51 -25.06 -19.83
C GLU A 217 -16.94 -26.51 -19.60
N SER A 218 -16.02 -27.44 -19.90
CA SER A 218 -15.98 -28.74 -19.24
C SER A 218 -15.54 -28.44 -17.83
N GLY A 219 -16.50 -28.07 -16.96
CA GLY A 219 -16.26 -27.96 -15.53
C GLY A 219 -15.63 -29.28 -15.14
N THR A 220 -14.31 -29.32 -15.05
CA THR A 220 -13.58 -30.57 -14.89
C THR A 220 -14.12 -31.06 -13.58
N PRO A 221 -14.88 -32.17 -13.57
CA PRO A 221 -15.44 -32.64 -12.34
C PRO A 221 -14.21 -33.05 -11.55
N TYR A 222 -13.81 -32.22 -10.59
CA TYR A 222 -13.35 -32.82 -9.37
C TYR A 222 -14.56 -33.64 -8.94
N LEU A 223 -14.44 -34.96 -9.19
CA LEU A 223 -15.13 -36.00 -8.47
C LEU A 223 -15.51 -35.40 -7.13
N HIS A 224 -16.83 -35.33 -6.88
CA HIS A 224 -17.33 -35.00 -5.57
C HIS A 224 -16.67 -35.92 -4.59
N THR A 225 -15.59 -35.40 -4.09
CA THR A 225 -14.97 -35.81 -2.89
C THR A 225 -15.87 -35.11 -1.89
N SER A 226 -16.75 -35.90 -1.26
CA SER A 226 -17.58 -35.53 -0.12
C SER A 226 -16.87 -34.52 0.79
N LYS A 227 -17.62 -33.77 1.59
CA LYS A 227 -17.02 -32.83 2.57
C LYS A 227 -15.97 -33.54 3.45
N GLU A 228 -16.08 -34.86 3.63
CA GLU A 228 -15.10 -35.74 4.26
C GLU A 228 -13.77 -35.83 3.49
N GLU A 229 -13.77 -35.97 2.16
CA GLU A 229 -12.54 -36.13 1.36
C GLU A 229 -11.74 -34.82 1.18
N ARG A 230 -12.33 -33.66 1.51
CA ARG A 230 -11.59 -32.37 1.63
C ARG A 230 -10.89 -32.19 2.97
N ILE A 231 -11.19 -33.03 3.95
CA ILE A 231 -10.55 -32.99 5.27
C ILE A 231 -9.15 -33.52 5.10
N SER A 232 -8.16 -32.66 5.26
CA SER A 232 -6.76 -33.06 5.09
C SER A 232 -6.21 -33.92 6.23
N GLY A 233 -6.89 -33.93 7.39
CA GLY A 233 -6.38 -34.46 8.66
C GLY A 233 -5.32 -33.58 9.32
N VAL A 234 -4.96 -32.46 8.70
CA VAL A 234 -3.92 -31.55 9.16
C VAL A 234 -4.54 -30.34 9.85
N HIS A 235 -4.06 -30.02 11.05
CA HIS A 235 -4.60 -28.94 11.87
C HIS A 235 -3.50 -27.98 12.31
N CYS A 236 -3.74 -26.67 12.15
CA CYS A 236 -2.79 -25.65 12.58
C CYS A 236 -2.75 -25.50 14.10
N GLN A 237 -1.56 -25.26 14.63
CA GLN A 237 -1.31 -24.68 15.94
C GLN A 237 -1.68 -23.20 15.89
N LEU A 238 -2.49 -22.75 16.86
CA LEU A 238 -2.98 -21.39 16.96
C LEU A 238 -2.37 -20.68 18.18
N LEU A 239 -2.05 -19.40 18.02
CA LEU A 239 -1.25 -18.65 18.98
C LEU A 239 -2.12 -17.68 19.79
N ASN A 240 -1.87 -17.64 21.09
CA ASN A 240 -2.44 -16.62 21.98
C ASN A 240 -1.61 -15.32 21.90
N PRO A 241 -2.28 -14.15 21.92
CA PRO A 241 -1.58 -12.88 22.00
C PRO A 241 -0.96 -12.68 23.38
N ILE A 242 0.09 -11.86 23.45
CA ILE A 242 0.62 -11.28 24.69
C ILE A 242 0.58 -9.76 24.62
N GLU A 243 0.72 -9.12 25.78
CA GLU A 243 0.82 -7.66 25.89
C GLU A 243 2.28 -7.18 25.91
N GLU A 244 2.49 -5.86 25.76
CA GLU A 244 3.82 -5.26 25.62
C GLU A 244 4.67 -5.47 26.89
N GLU A 245 4.04 -5.49 28.06
CA GLU A 245 4.69 -5.71 29.35
C GLU A 245 5.28 -7.12 29.47
N GLU A 246 4.75 -8.09 28.72
CA GLU A 246 5.24 -9.47 28.72
C GLU A 246 6.41 -9.69 27.74
N LEU A 247 6.70 -8.75 26.82
CA LEU A 247 7.70 -8.94 25.77
C LEU A 247 9.09 -9.28 26.30
N SER A 248 9.56 -8.56 27.32
CA SER A 248 10.90 -8.74 27.89
C SER A 248 11.12 -10.19 28.36
N ALA A 249 10.09 -10.80 28.94
CA ALA A 249 10.14 -12.18 29.44
C ALA A 249 10.39 -13.22 28.34
N TYR A 250 10.00 -12.96 27.09
CA TYR A 250 10.27 -13.86 25.95
C TYR A 250 11.51 -13.47 25.16
N ILE A 251 11.82 -12.17 25.10
CA ILE A 251 13.04 -11.65 24.49
C ILE A 251 14.28 -12.12 25.26
N GLU A 252 14.22 -12.18 26.58
CA GLU A 252 15.38 -12.48 27.43
C GLU A 252 15.49 -13.96 27.81
N ASN A 253 14.49 -14.77 27.47
CA ASN A 253 14.46 -16.19 27.77
C ASN A 253 14.97 -17.04 26.60
N ASP A 254 16.11 -17.71 26.79
CA ASP A 254 16.77 -18.55 25.77
C ASP A 254 15.98 -19.81 25.38
N GLN A 255 14.97 -20.20 26.16
CA GLN A 255 14.03 -21.26 25.76
C GLN A 255 13.18 -20.86 24.53
N TYR A 256 13.02 -19.56 24.27
CA TYR A 256 12.20 -19.06 23.16
C TYR A 256 13.05 -18.50 22.03
N GLY A 257 12.80 -18.97 20.82
CA GLY A 257 13.20 -18.31 19.58
C GLY A 257 12.12 -17.36 19.08
N ALA A 258 12.50 -16.40 18.23
CA ALA A 258 11.59 -15.42 17.64
C ALA A 258 11.61 -15.46 16.12
N GLN A 259 10.46 -15.18 15.51
CA GLN A 259 10.24 -15.07 14.06
C GLN A 259 9.34 -13.87 13.74
N GLU A 260 9.43 -13.33 12.52
CA GLU A 260 8.48 -12.33 12.03
C GLU A 260 7.06 -12.90 12.04
N LYS A 261 6.10 -12.11 12.54
CA LYS A 261 4.70 -12.38 12.26
C LYS A 261 4.36 -11.83 10.88
N LEU A 262 4.22 -12.73 9.92
CA LEU A 262 3.84 -12.38 8.55
C LEU A 262 2.33 -12.13 8.45
N ASP A 263 1.98 -11.11 7.68
CA ASP A 263 0.60 -10.74 7.34
C ASP A 263 0.27 -11.30 5.94
N GLY A 264 -0.41 -12.44 5.92
CA GLY A 264 -0.74 -13.17 4.69
C GLY A 264 -1.86 -14.17 4.91
N ASN A 265 -1.88 -15.22 4.09
CA ASN A 265 -2.83 -16.32 4.24
C ASN A 265 -2.12 -17.59 4.72
N ARG A 266 -2.48 -18.03 5.93
CA ARG A 266 -2.00 -19.29 6.51
C ARG A 266 -2.31 -20.46 5.58
N MET A 267 -1.25 -21.14 5.13
CA MET A 267 -1.31 -22.26 4.20
C MET A 267 -0.28 -23.32 4.58
N MET A 268 -0.67 -24.58 4.56
CA MET A 268 0.26 -25.70 4.56
C MET A 268 0.41 -26.22 3.15
N ILE A 269 1.62 -26.66 2.80
CA ILE A 269 1.88 -27.33 1.52
C ILE A 269 2.20 -28.78 1.83
N ARG A 270 1.37 -29.68 1.30
CA ARG A 270 1.60 -31.13 1.34
C ARG A 270 2.08 -31.59 -0.02
N LYS A 271 3.25 -32.20 -0.07
CA LYS A 271 3.80 -32.90 -1.24
C LYS A 271 3.92 -34.39 -0.96
N THR A 272 3.44 -35.21 -1.88
CA THR A 272 3.60 -36.67 -1.86
C THR A 272 3.81 -37.17 -3.29
N GLY A 273 5.03 -37.58 -3.62
CA GLY A 273 5.45 -37.85 -4.99
C GLY A 273 5.17 -36.64 -5.89
N ASP A 274 4.39 -36.87 -6.95
CA ASP A 274 4.00 -35.85 -7.93
C ASP A 274 2.72 -35.09 -7.56
N ARG A 275 2.17 -35.30 -6.35
CA ARG A 275 0.95 -34.62 -5.88
C ARG A 275 1.32 -33.51 -4.91
N VAL A 276 0.87 -32.29 -5.21
CA VAL A 276 1.02 -31.12 -4.33
C VAL A 276 -0.35 -30.53 -4.01
N GLU A 277 -0.58 -30.26 -2.73
CA GLU A 277 -1.83 -29.70 -2.23
C GLU A 277 -1.58 -28.54 -1.28
N GLY A 278 -2.46 -27.55 -1.34
CA GLY A 278 -2.57 -26.52 -0.33
C GLY A 278 -3.59 -26.94 0.73
N ILE A 279 -3.33 -26.59 1.97
CA ILE A 279 -4.27 -26.80 3.07
C ILE A 279 -4.43 -25.49 3.80
N ASN A 280 -5.65 -24.99 3.93
CA ASN A 280 -5.90 -23.73 4.62
C ASN A 280 -5.91 -23.90 6.15
N ARG A 281 -6.03 -22.77 6.86
CA ARG A 281 -6.13 -22.74 8.33
C ARG A 281 -7.24 -23.63 8.93
N LYS A 282 -8.30 -23.94 8.19
CA LYS A 282 -9.41 -24.81 8.64
C LYS A 282 -9.11 -26.30 8.42
N GLY A 283 -7.94 -26.66 7.92
CA GLY A 283 -7.55 -28.03 7.60
C GLY A 283 -8.19 -28.57 6.31
N LEU A 284 -8.71 -27.68 5.45
CA LEU A 284 -9.34 -28.07 4.19
C LEU A 284 -8.35 -27.99 3.04
N ILE A 285 -8.39 -29.00 2.16
CA ILE A 285 -7.64 -28.98 0.91
C ILE A 285 -8.16 -27.85 0.01
N ILE A 286 -7.23 -27.05 -0.51
CA ILE A 286 -7.42 -25.91 -1.40
C ILE A 286 -6.42 -25.97 -2.55
N ALA A 287 -6.77 -25.32 -3.67
CA ALA A 287 -5.83 -25.09 -4.75
C ALA A 287 -4.71 -24.14 -4.32
N THR A 288 -3.53 -24.32 -4.89
CA THR A 288 -2.36 -23.45 -4.71
C THR A 288 -2.03 -22.73 -6.02
N SER A 289 -1.30 -21.62 -5.94
CA SER A 289 -0.76 -20.95 -7.13
C SER A 289 0.11 -21.93 -7.93
N GLN A 290 0.06 -21.85 -9.26
CA GLN A 290 0.88 -22.68 -10.14
C GLN A 290 2.38 -22.51 -9.87
N ILE A 291 2.81 -21.30 -9.47
CA ILE A 291 4.22 -21.02 -9.15
C ILE A 291 4.65 -21.77 -7.88
N ILE A 292 3.82 -21.74 -6.84
CA ILE A 292 4.07 -22.48 -5.59
C ILE A 292 4.02 -23.99 -5.86
N HIS A 293 3.04 -24.45 -6.64
CA HIS A 293 2.89 -25.85 -7.01
C HIS A 293 4.10 -26.39 -7.78
N ALA A 294 4.52 -25.69 -8.84
CA ALA A 294 5.67 -26.09 -9.65
C ALA A 294 6.98 -26.08 -8.83
N CYS A 295 7.16 -25.08 -7.97
CA CYS A 295 8.32 -25.05 -7.07
C CYS A 295 8.29 -26.18 -6.05
N ALA A 296 7.11 -26.50 -5.48
CA ALA A 296 6.95 -27.62 -4.55
C ALA A 296 7.30 -28.95 -5.20
N LEU A 297 6.85 -29.19 -6.45
CA LEU A 297 7.20 -30.42 -7.20
C LEU A 297 8.70 -30.58 -7.44
N GLY A 298 9.46 -29.49 -7.48
CA GLY A 298 10.91 -29.54 -7.67
C GLY A 298 11.70 -30.10 -6.50
N PHE A 299 11.11 -30.21 -5.31
CA PHE A 299 11.77 -30.80 -4.15
C PHE A 299 11.78 -32.33 -4.25
N GLN A 300 12.89 -32.94 -3.85
CA GLN A 300 13.03 -34.41 -3.85
C GLN A 300 12.22 -35.03 -2.72
N GLU A 301 12.19 -34.37 -1.57
CA GLU A 301 11.52 -34.83 -0.37
C GLU A 301 10.00 -34.74 -0.48
N ASP A 302 9.32 -35.65 0.20
CA ASP A 302 7.90 -35.50 0.52
C ASP A 302 7.75 -34.80 1.86
N PHE A 303 6.77 -33.93 1.99
CA PHE A 303 6.64 -33.12 3.20
C PHE A 303 5.24 -32.58 3.43
N ILE A 304 5.02 -32.13 4.67
CA ILE A 304 3.94 -31.20 5.01
C ILE A 304 4.59 -30.00 5.70
N LEU A 305 4.69 -28.87 4.98
CA LEU A 305 5.23 -27.62 5.52
C LEU A 305 4.10 -26.72 6.00
N ASP A 306 4.33 -26.02 7.10
CA ASP A 306 3.43 -25.02 7.65
C ASP A 306 3.99 -23.62 7.42
N GLY A 307 3.20 -22.74 6.82
CA GLY A 307 3.69 -21.46 6.33
C GLY A 307 2.61 -20.40 6.13
N GLU A 308 3.06 -19.27 5.61
CA GLU A 308 2.21 -18.15 5.22
C GLU A 308 2.37 -17.92 3.71
N SER A 309 1.27 -17.68 3.00
CA SER A 309 1.31 -17.31 1.58
C SER A 309 1.05 -15.82 1.40
N ILE A 310 1.91 -15.15 0.63
CA ILE A 310 1.80 -13.73 0.28
C ILE A 310 2.01 -13.61 -1.23
N GLY A 311 0.91 -13.46 -1.97
CA GLY A 311 0.93 -13.60 -3.43
C GLY A 311 1.44 -14.99 -3.83
N ASP A 312 2.44 -15.03 -4.72
CA ASP A 312 3.06 -16.26 -5.21
C ASP A 312 4.26 -16.74 -4.40
N VAL A 313 4.51 -16.14 -3.24
CA VAL A 313 5.62 -16.53 -2.35
C VAL A 313 5.06 -17.25 -1.14
N PHE A 314 5.66 -18.41 -0.84
CA PHE A 314 5.37 -19.20 0.34
C PHE A 314 6.46 -19.03 1.39
N TYR A 315 6.05 -18.74 2.62
CA TYR A 315 6.93 -18.48 3.76
C TYR A 315 6.76 -19.56 4.83
N PRO A 316 7.42 -20.72 4.67
CA PRO A 316 7.37 -21.78 5.66
C PRO A 316 8.09 -21.38 6.96
N PHE A 317 7.51 -21.76 8.10
CA PHE A 317 8.05 -21.51 9.44
C PHE A 317 7.98 -22.74 10.37
N ASP A 318 7.39 -23.87 9.95
CA ASP A 318 7.40 -25.14 10.66
C ASP A 318 7.19 -26.31 9.66
N ILE A 319 7.34 -27.55 10.13
CA ILE A 319 7.18 -28.77 9.33
C ILE A 319 6.52 -29.87 10.18
N PHE A 320 5.59 -30.62 9.59
CA PHE A 320 4.86 -31.68 10.30
C PHE A 320 5.35 -33.07 9.92
N SER A 321 5.73 -33.28 8.67
CA SER A 321 6.22 -34.56 8.19
C SER A 321 7.32 -34.37 7.14
N LYS A 322 8.22 -35.35 7.07
CA LYS A 322 9.23 -35.50 6.03
C LYS A 322 9.28 -36.97 5.59
N ASP A 323 9.25 -37.20 4.28
CA ASP A 323 9.32 -38.52 3.64
C ASP A 323 8.33 -39.53 4.26
N GLY A 324 7.09 -39.07 4.45
CA GLY A 324 5.99 -39.85 5.04
C GLY A 324 6.06 -40.06 6.56
N LYS A 325 7.11 -39.59 7.24
CA LYS A 325 7.25 -39.71 8.71
C LYS A 325 6.72 -38.47 9.41
N ASP A 326 5.80 -38.65 10.36
CA ASP A 326 5.38 -37.59 11.27
C ASP A 326 6.54 -37.20 12.20
N ILE A 327 6.77 -35.90 12.35
CA ILE A 327 7.82 -35.32 13.21
C ILE A 327 7.27 -34.24 14.15
N GLN A 328 5.95 -34.16 14.32
CA GLN A 328 5.31 -33.16 15.19
C GLN A 328 5.68 -33.34 16.67
N HIS A 329 6.06 -34.54 17.07
CA HIS A 329 6.53 -34.87 18.41
C HIS A 329 7.93 -34.33 18.73
N LEU A 330 8.74 -33.99 17.71
CA LEU A 330 10.09 -33.46 17.92
C LEU A 330 10.06 -32.02 18.47
N PRO A 331 11.08 -31.61 19.23
CA PRO A 331 11.31 -30.21 19.59
C PRO A 331 11.26 -29.26 18.39
N TYR A 332 10.74 -28.04 18.58
CA TYR A 332 10.64 -27.05 17.50
C TYR A 332 11.99 -26.75 16.83
N GLN A 333 13.09 -26.69 17.59
CA GLN A 333 14.42 -26.45 17.02
C GLN A 333 14.86 -27.55 16.05
N GLU A 334 14.50 -28.81 16.31
CA GLU A 334 14.81 -29.94 15.43
C GLU A 334 13.95 -29.89 14.17
N ARG A 335 12.64 -29.61 14.31
CA ARG A 335 11.74 -29.41 13.16
C ARG A 335 12.22 -28.26 12.28
N TYR A 336 12.64 -27.15 12.88
CA TYR A 336 13.18 -26.00 12.15
C TYR A 336 14.48 -26.35 11.41
N ALA A 337 15.40 -27.11 12.02
CA ALA A 337 16.62 -27.57 11.35
C ALA A 337 16.32 -28.48 10.14
N ILE A 338 15.32 -29.36 10.27
CA ILE A 338 14.84 -30.21 9.16
C ILE A 338 14.20 -29.35 8.05
N LEU A 339 13.35 -28.39 8.42
CA LEU A 339 12.77 -27.46 7.47
C LEU A 339 13.85 -26.68 6.72
N GLN A 340 14.85 -26.17 7.45
CA GLN A 340 15.95 -25.42 6.89
C GLN A 340 16.78 -26.27 5.92
N SER A 341 16.98 -27.57 6.19
CA SER A 341 17.74 -28.44 5.29
C SER A 341 17.02 -28.67 3.96
N ILE A 342 15.70 -28.87 3.96
CA ILE A 342 14.87 -29.02 2.75
C ILE A 342 14.91 -27.73 1.92
N LEU A 343 14.82 -26.57 2.58
CA LEU A 343 14.67 -25.28 1.89
C LEU A 343 15.97 -24.64 1.43
N LYS A 344 17.13 -25.28 1.63
CA LYS A 344 18.41 -24.79 1.07
C LYS A 344 18.32 -24.57 -0.44
N ASP A 345 17.47 -25.34 -1.12
CA ASP A 345 17.26 -25.29 -2.57
C ASP A 345 15.96 -24.54 -2.99
N GLY A 346 15.22 -23.95 -2.05
CA GLY A 346 13.85 -23.43 -2.25
C GLY A 346 13.70 -22.14 -3.06
N GLY A 347 14.80 -21.59 -3.57
CA GLY A 347 14.80 -20.44 -4.47
C GLY A 347 14.10 -19.18 -3.93
N LYS A 348 13.49 -18.39 -4.83
CA LYS A 348 12.80 -17.13 -4.48
C LYS A 348 11.34 -17.33 -4.03
N THR A 349 10.78 -18.51 -4.28
CA THR A 349 9.36 -18.85 -4.08
C THR A 349 9.12 -19.40 -2.68
N PHE A 350 10.00 -20.26 -2.17
CA PHE A 350 9.92 -20.78 -0.80
C PHE A 350 10.94 -20.04 0.06
N ARG A 351 10.49 -19.13 0.91
CA ARG A 351 11.35 -18.29 1.76
C ARG A 351 11.18 -18.66 3.23
N LEU A 352 12.15 -19.40 3.76
CA LEU A 352 12.19 -19.76 5.17
C LEU A 352 12.07 -18.51 6.05
N VAL A 353 11.16 -18.53 7.02
CA VAL A 353 11.06 -17.48 8.03
C VAL A 353 12.20 -17.61 9.04
N GLU A 354 13.09 -16.63 9.05
CA GLU A 354 14.29 -16.63 9.90
C GLU A 354 13.96 -16.76 11.39
N LEU A 355 14.54 -17.79 12.03
CA LEU A 355 14.51 -18.01 13.48
C LEU A 355 15.70 -17.32 14.16
N VAL A 356 15.41 -16.46 15.13
CA VAL A 356 16.41 -15.75 15.93
C VAL A 356 16.31 -16.19 17.39
N VAL A 357 17.41 -16.71 17.94
CA VAL A 357 17.41 -17.34 19.29
C VAL A 357 18.07 -16.50 20.38
N SER A 358 19.09 -15.71 20.06
CA SER A 358 19.82 -14.94 21.08
C SER A 358 19.02 -13.72 21.54
N THR A 359 19.12 -13.37 22.82
CA THR A 359 18.49 -12.15 23.37
C THR A 359 18.81 -10.89 22.57
N LYS A 360 20.09 -10.68 22.22
CA LYS A 360 20.51 -9.55 21.36
C LYS A 360 19.85 -9.60 19.99
N GLY A 361 19.82 -10.78 19.38
CA GLY A 361 19.18 -10.99 18.08
C GLY A 361 17.67 -10.72 18.14
N LYS A 362 16.97 -11.22 19.16
CA LYS A 362 15.53 -11.02 19.34
C LYS A 362 15.18 -9.55 19.53
N LYS A 363 15.98 -8.79 20.29
CA LYS A 363 15.85 -7.33 20.41
C LYS A 363 16.03 -6.65 19.04
N GLY A 364 17.09 -6.97 18.32
CA GLY A 364 17.34 -6.42 16.98
C GLY A 364 16.27 -6.77 15.96
N LEU A 365 15.70 -7.97 16.01
CA LEU A 365 14.57 -8.38 15.18
C LEU A 365 13.33 -7.55 15.51
N LEU A 366 12.97 -7.42 16.79
CA LEU A 366 11.83 -6.61 17.22
C LEU A 366 11.93 -5.16 16.71
N ASP A 367 13.09 -4.51 16.91
CA ASP A 367 13.32 -3.13 16.49
C ASP A 367 13.20 -2.98 14.96
N LYS A 368 13.84 -3.88 14.20
CA LYS A 368 13.75 -3.93 12.73
C LYS A 368 12.31 -4.12 12.24
N LEU A 369 11.55 -4.98 12.88
CA LEU A 369 10.16 -5.25 12.50
C LEU A 369 9.26 -4.03 12.79
N ARG A 370 9.49 -3.33 13.91
CA ARG A 370 8.79 -2.08 14.25
C ARG A 370 9.12 -0.96 13.28
N GLU A 371 10.39 -0.75 12.96
CA GLU A 371 10.85 0.25 11.99
C GLU A 371 10.21 0.02 10.62
N LYS A 372 10.13 -1.24 10.18
CA LYS A 372 9.49 -1.64 8.92
C LYS A 372 7.97 -1.76 9.00
N GLN A 373 7.35 -1.40 10.13
CA GLN A 373 5.91 -1.45 10.36
C GLN A 373 5.28 -2.82 10.00
N LYS A 374 5.98 -3.90 10.33
CA LYS A 374 5.49 -5.28 10.15
C LYS A 374 4.37 -5.60 11.14
N GLU A 375 3.65 -6.70 10.93
CA GLU A 375 2.48 -7.04 11.76
C GLU A 375 2.85 -7.30 13.22
N GLY A 376 3.99 -7.96 13.45
CA GLY A 376 4.42 -8.31 14.79
C GLY A 376 5.56 -9.31 14.82
N ILE A 377 5.71 -9.95 15.97
CA ILE A 377 6.71 -10.98 16.25
C ILE A 377 6.03 -12.19 16.89
N VAL A 378 6.52 -13.38 16.58
CA VAL A 378 6.09 -14.66 17.17
C VAL A 378 7.23 -15.22 17.99
N PHE A 379 6.95 -15.66 19.22
CA PHE A 379 7.90 -16.42 20.03
C PHE A 379 7.47 -17.88 20.10
N LYS A 380 8.45 -18.78 19.97
CA LYS A 380 8.24 -20.23 19.97
C LYS A 380 9.20 -20.89 20.94
N ASP A 381 8.66 -21.72 21.83
CA ASP A 381 9.45 -22.58 22.71
C ASP A 381 10.22 -23.59 21.86
N LEU A 382 11.55 -23.49 21.90
CA LEU A 382 12.48 -24.28 21.09
C LEU A 382 12.41 -25.78 21.40
N ASN A 383 11.99 -26.13 22.62
CA ASN A 383 11.95 -27.51 23.10
C ASN A 383 10.56 -28.15 22.98
N ALA A 384 9.54 -27.39 22.57
CA ALA A 384 8.17 -27.87 22.56
C ALA A 384 7.81 -28.67 21.29
N PRO A 385 7.03 -29.76 21.43
CA PRO A 385 6.40 -30.41 20.30
C PRO A 385 5.34 -29.51 19.68
N TYR A 386 4.95 -29.82 18.44
CA TYR A 386 3.82 -29.20 17.79
C TYR A 386 2.53 -29.63 18.46
N LYS A 387 1.61 -28.68 18.67
CA LYS A 387 0.28 -28.97 19.24
C LYS A 387 -0.78 -28.23 18.44
N ALA A 388 -1.57 -28.99 17.68
CA ALA A 388 -2.67 -28.46 16.90
C ALA A 388 -3.73 -27.77 17.78
N GLY A 389 -4.40 -26.77 17.20
CA GLY A 389 -5.46 -26.01 17.86
C GLY A 389 -4.95 -24.86 18.70
N ARG A 390 -5.88 -24.17 19.36
CA ARG A 390 -5.57 -23.05 20.26
C ARG A 390 -5.43 -23.57 21.70
N PRO A 391 -4.29 -23.33 22.37
CA PRO A 391 -4.14 -23.63 23.80
C PRO A 391 -5.08 -22.76 24.66
N ALA A 392 -5.56 -23.33 25.77
CA ALA A 392 -6.53 -22.68 26.66
C ALA A 392 -5.99 -21.42 27.35
N SER A 393 -4.70 -21.40 27.68
CA SER A 393 -3.99 -20.23 28.21
C SER A 393 -2.53 -20.30 27.80
N LYS A 394 -1.95 -19.15 27.41
CA LYS A 394 -0.60 -19.05 26.83
C LYS A 394 -0.38 -20.16 25.80
N GLY A 395 0.78 -20.80 25.75
CA GLY A 395 1.08 -21.89 24.83
C GLY A 395 2.56 -21.97 24.54
N SER A 396 2.99 -23.03 23.84
CA SER A 396 4.38 -23.14 23.37
C SER A 396 4.71 -22.16 22.24
N GLN A 397 3.70 -21.47 21.69
CA GLN A 397 3.87 -20.39 20.73
C GLN A 397 2.92 -19.24 21.06
N ILE A 398 3.44 -18.04 21.04
CA ILE A 398 2.73 -16.81 21.36
C ILE A 398 3.06 -15.72 20.34
N LYS A 399 2.19 -14.73 20.21
CA LYS A 399 2.37 -13.62 19.27
C LYS A 399 2.23 -12.28 19.97
N PHE A 400 3.06 -11.33 19.57
CA PHE A 400 2.88 -9.93 19.89
C PHE A 400 2.68 -9.18 18.58
N LYS A 401 1.50 -8.58 18.42
CA LYS A 401 1.21 -7.70 17.28
C LYS A 401 1.60 -6.28 17.64
N PHE A 402 2.13 -5.54 16.67
CA PHE A 402 2.46 -4.12 16.89
C PHE A 402 1.23 -3.23 16.76
N TYR A 403 0.21 -3.68 16.04
CA TYR A 403 -1.03 -2.97 15.86
C TYR A 403 -2.21 -3.94 15.83
N GLU A 404 -3.38 -3.42 16.16
CA GLU A 404 -4.66 -4.04 15.85
C GLU A 404 -5.31 -3.30 14.67
N THR A 405 -6.39 -3.86 14.13
CA THR A 405 -7.23 -3.17 13.16
C THR A 405 -8.63 -2.96 13.71
N ALA A 406 -9.29 -1.93 13.22
CA ALA A 406 -10.68 -1.64 13.49
C ALA A 406 -11.38 -1.22 12.20
N THR A 407 -12.58 -1.71 12.01
CA THR A 407 -13.55 -1.23 11.03
C THR A 407 -14.31 -0.08 11.67
N VAL A 408 -14.16 1.14 11.13
CA VAL A 408 -14.74 2.38 11.69
C VAL A 408 -15.59 3.11 10.65
N SER A 409 -16.57 3.90 11.11
CA SER A 409 -17.38 4.76 10.25
C SER A 409 -16.76 6.16 10.17
N VAL A 410 -16.75 6.76 8.98
CA VAL A 410 -16.33 8.15 8.79
C VAL A 410 -17.39 9.10 9.34
N GLU A 411 -17.01 9.90 10.34
CA GLU A 411 -17.87 10.90 10.96
C GLU A 411 -17.88 12.22 10.20
N THR A 412 -16.70 12.71 9.79
CA THR A 412 -16.55 14.00 9.10
C THR A 412 -15.29 14.00 8.25
N VAL A 413 -15.38 14.57 7.05
CA VAL A 413 -14.22 14.83 6.18
C VAL A 413 -13.59 16.17 6.55
N ASN A 414 -12.34 16.18 6.98
CA ASN A 414 -11.69 17.40 7.43
C ASN A 414 -11.15 18.25 6.26
N LEU A 415 -10.78 19.51 6.55
CA LEU A 415 -10.16 20.41 5.57
C LEU A 415 -8.79 19.91 5.07
N LYS A 416 -8.01 19.26 5.95
CA LYS A 416 -6.79 18.53 5.57
C LYS A 416 -7.17 17.11 5.15
N ARG A 417 -6.28 16.40 4.45
CA ARG A 417 -6.49 15.00 4.02
C ARG A 417 -6.56 14.02 5.20
N SER A 418 -7.61 14.12 6.00
CA SER A 418 -7.89 13.29 7.17
C SER A 418 -9.39 13.22 7.40
N VAL A 419 -9.84 12.15 8.06
CA VAL A 419 -11.24 11.99 8.48
C VAL A 419 -11.34 11.80 9.99
N SER A 420 -12.42 12.31 10.57
CA SER A 420 -12.85 11.93 11.92
C SER A 420 -13.54 10.57 11.84
N MET A 421 -13.30 9.72 12.84
CA MET A 421 -13.77 8.33 12.89
C MET A 421 -14.67 8.12 14.09
N ARG A 422 -15.65 7.22 13.97
CA ARG A 422 -16.56 6.85 15.06
C ARG A 422 -16.88 5.35 15.06
N LEU A 423 -17.22 4.84 16.24
CA LEU A 423 -17.68 3.46 16.50
C LEU A 423 -18.97 3.49 17.33
N TYR A 424 -19.78 2.44 17.26
CA TYR A 424 -21.04 2.31 17.95
C TYR A 424 -20.89 1.48 19.23
N ASP A 425 -21.37 1.97 20.37
CA ASP A 425 -21.29 1.27 21.66
C ASP A 425 -22.54 0.44 22.01
N GLY A 426 -23.47 0.31 21.06
CA GLY A 426 -24.79 -0.30 21.26
C GLY A 426 -25.89 0.70 21.64
N LYS A 427 -25.54 1.96 21.96
CA LYS A 427 -26.49 3.03 22.29
C LYS A 427 -26.27 4.28 21.47
N SER A 428 -25.01 4.67 21.27
CA SER A 428 -24.60 5.92 20.65
C SER A 428 -23.30 5.76 19.86
N TRP A 429 -23.07 6.70 18.94
CA TRP A 429 -21.81 6.80 18.21
C TRP A 429 -20.76 7.53 19.06
N ILE A 430 -19.61 6.89 19.25
CA ILE A 430 -18.46 7.38 20.01
C ILE A 430 -17.36 7.77 19.03
N SER A 431 -16.93 9.02 19.09
CA SER A 431 -15.81 9.50 18.28
C SER A 431 -14.49 8.87 18.77
N VAL A 432 -13.70 8.34 17.84
CA VAL A 432 -12.44 7.64 18.12
C VAL A 432 -11.23 8.33 17.48
N GLY A 433 -11.35 9.64 17.25
CA GLY A 433 -10.27 10.50 16.78
C GLY A 433 -10.18 10.60 15.27
N ASN A 434 -9.00 10.98 14.76
CA ASN A 434 -8.79 11.26 13.35
C ASN A 434 -7.74 10.32 12.74
N VAL A 435 -7.88 10.03 11.44
CA VAL A 435 -6.86 9.33 10.65
C VAL A 435 -6.51 10.12 9.40
N THR A 436 -5.21 10.18 9.08
CA THR A 436 -4.71 10.81 7.85
C THR A 436 -4.93 9.89 6.67
N ILE A 437 -5.44 10.42 5.56
CA ILE A 437 -5.63 9.70 4.30
C ILE A 437 -4.41 9.94 3.40
N PRO A 438 -3.63 8.89 3.08
CA PRO A 438 -2.48 9.04 2.20
C PRO A 438 -2.86 9.54 0.81
N VAL A 439 -1.91 10.14 0.10
CA VAL A 439 -2.16 10.77 -1.20
C VAL A 439 -2.52 9.78 -2.31
N ASN A 440 -2.12 8.52 -2.16
CA ASN A 440 -2.40 7.44 -3.10
C ASN A 440 -3.78 6.78 -2.87
N PHE A 441 -4.59 7.31 -1.95
CA PHE A 441 -5.98 6.90 -1.76
C PHE A 441 -6.93 8.04 -2.08
N ASP A 442 -8.12 7.69 -2.56
CA ASP A 442 -9.22 8.64 -2.66
C ASP A 442 -9.71 9.05 -1.26
N MET A 443 -10.26 10.26 -1.17
CA MET A 443 -10.80 10.78 0.09
C MET A 443 -12.14 10.07 0.39
N PRO A 444 -12.27 9.36 1.51
CA PRO A 444 -13.55 8.77 1.92
C PRO A 444 -14.62 9.84 2.14
N GLN A 445 -15.88 9.48 1.95
CA GLN A 445 -17.05 10.31 2.23
C GLN A 445 -17.57 10.08 3.65
N GLU A 446 -18.41 10.99 4.14
CA GLU A 446 -19.12 10.78 5.39
C GLU A 446 -19.96 9.50 5.31
N LYS A 447 -19.94 8.73 6.41
CA LYS A 447 -20.56 7.40 6.55
C LYS A 447 -19.89 6.26 5.77
N ASP A 448 -18.84 6.51 5.00
CA ASP A 448 -18.04 5.40 4.46
C ASP A 448 -17.48 4.56 5.61
N ILE A 449 -17.46 3.25 5.41
CA ILE A 449 -16.85 2.30 6.34
C ILE A 449 -15.41 2.08 5.90
N ILE A 450 -14.47 2.27 6.80
CA ILE A 450 -13.04 2.20 6.51
C ILE A 450 -12.34 1.27 7.49
N GLU A 451 -11.28 0.61 7.03
CA GLU A 451 -10.38 -0.15 7.89
C GLU A 451 -9.20 0.74 8.31
N VAL A 452 -8.90 0.74 9.61
CA VAL A 452 -7.73 1.41 10.16
C VAL A 452 -6.93 0.44 11.01
N ARG A 453 -5.60 0.51 10.93
CA ARG A 453 -4.74 -0.08 11.96
C ARG A 453 -4.43 0.94 13.04
N TYR A 454 -4.29 0.51 14.29
CA TYR A 454 -3.98 1.35 15.44
C TYR A 454 -3.17 0.56 16.47
N LEU A 455 -2.44 1.24 17.36
CA LEU A 455 -1.62 0.52 18.38
C LEU A 455 -2.47 0.09 19.58
N TYR A 456 -3.25 1.01 20.14
CA TYR A 456 -4.21 0.77 21.23
C TYR A 456 -5.23 1.92 21.29
N ALA A 457 -6.32 1.71 22.01
CA ALA A 457 -7.37 2.69 22.26
C ALA A 457 -7.33 3.23 23.71
N TYR A 458 -7.70 4.49 23.91
CA TYR A 458 -7.92 5.05 25.25
C TYR A 458 -9.38 4.87 25.67
N ARG A 459 -9.62 4.47 26.93
CA ARG A 459 -10.99 4.38 27.49
C ARG A 459 -11.59 5.80 27.52
N GLY A 460 -12.70 5.99 26.80
CA GLY A 460 -13.33 7.31 26.63
C GLY A 460 -12.66 8.23 25.61
N GLY A 461 -11.79 7.72 24.72
CA GLY A 461 -11.02 8.54 23.80
C GLY A 461 -10.66 7.87 22.46
N SER A 462 -9.64 8.43 21.81
CA SER A 462 -9.25 8.13 20.42
C SER A 462 -8.36 6.90 20.25
N LEU A 463 -8.28 6.41 19.01
CA LEU A 463 -7.25 5.46 18.59
C LEU A 463 -5.86 6.11 18.64
N TYR A 464 -4.87 5.38 19.16
CA TYR A 464 -3.48 5.84 19.18
C TYR A 464 -2.73 5.44 17.90
N GLN A 465 -2.18 6.44 17.21
CA GLN A 465 -1.48 6.32 15.92
C GLN A 465 -2.25 5.52 14.85
N PRO A 466 -3.49 5.91 14.51
CA PRO A 466 -4.22 5.22 13.46
C PRO A 466 -3.57 5.41 12.09
N THR A 467 -3.53 4.36 11.28
CA THR A 467 -3.16 4.39 9.86
C THR A 467 -4.31 3.85 9.03
N TYR A 468 -4.68 4.59 7.99
CA TYR A 468 -5.71 4.20 7.04
C TYR A 468 -5.27 3.00 6.18
N LEU A 469 -6.14 1.98 6.06
CA LEU A 469 -5.90 0.79 5.23
C LEU A 469 -6.78 0.74 3.97
N GLY A 470 -7.94 1.41 3.97
CA GLY A 470 -8.83 1.46 2.80
C GLY A 470 -10.31 1.52 3.17
N ILE A 471 -11.16 1.70 2.16
CA ILE A 471 -12.62 1.59 2.28
C ILE A 471 -13.02 0.11 2.31
N ARG A 472 -13.95 -0.26 3.20
CA ARG A 472 -14.55 -1.59 3.33
C ARG A 472 -15.94 -1.60 2.69
N ASN A 473 -15.99 -1.85 1.38
CA ASN A 473 -17.26 -1.97 0.64
C ASN A 473 -18.04 -3.26 0.97
N ASP A 474 -17.43 -4.16 1.73
CA ASP A 474 -17.98 -5.42 2.21
C ASP A 474 -18.53 -5.35 3.65
N ALA A 475 -18.38 -4.20 4.31
CA ALA A 475 -18.80 -3.97 5.70
C ALA A 475 -19.87 -2.87 5.77
N ASP A 476 -20.64 -2.86 6.85
CA ASP A 476 -21.66 -1.86 7.14
C ASP A 476 -21.51 -1.27 8.56
N GLU A 477 -22.44 -0.39 8.95
CA GLU A 477 -22.40 0.27 10.26
C GLU A 477 -22.45 -0.73 11.45
N ASN A 478 -22.98 -1.95 11.26
CA ASN A 478 -22.99 -2.98 12.31
C ASN A 478 -21.59 -3.55 12.57
N ASP A 479 -20.67 -3.45 11.61
CA ASP A 479 -19.26 -3.86 11.78
C ASP A 479 -18.44 -2.82 12.57
N CYS A 480 -19.00 -1.63 12.78
CA CYS A 480 -18.38 -0.55 13.54
C CYS A 480 -18.63 -0.66 15.06
N ASP A 481 -18.52 -1.85 15.65
CA ASP A 481 -18.73 -2.08 17.08
C ASP A 481 -17.53 -1.62 17.92
N LEU A 482 -17.75 -0.78 18.94
CA LEU A 482 -16.72 -0.32 19.87
C LEU A 482 -16.02 -1.46 20.62
N ASN A 483 -16.68 -2.60 20.82
CA ASN A 483 -16.13 -3.78 21.49
C ASN A 483 -14.96 -4.42 20.74
N GLN A 484 -14.73 -4.05 19.48
CA GLN A 484 -13.57 -4.51 18.71
C GLN A 484 -12.25 -3.86 19.18
N LEU A 485 -12.32 -2.77 19.96
CA LEU A 485 -11.14 -2.03 20.34
C LEU A 485 -10.30 -2.74 21.41
N LYS A 486 -8.99 -2.81 21.15
CA LYS A 486 -7.99 -3.17 22.15
C LYS A 486 -7.55 -1.92 22.91
N TYR A 487 -7.90 -1.86 24.19
CA TYR A 487 -7.58 -0.73 25.04
C TYR A 487 -6.18 -0.84 25.65
N LYS A 488 -5.55 0.31 25.88
CA LYS A 488 -4.27 0.37 26.60
C LYS A 488 -4.43 -0.24 28.00
N SER A 489 -3.54 -1.17 28.36
CA SER A 489 -3.39 -1.67 29.73
C SER A 489 -3.09 -0.49 30.67
N VAL A 490 -3.78 -0.43 31.81
CA VAL A 490 -3.63 0.65 32.81
C VAL A 490 -2.40 0.41 33.67
#